data_AF-T0LDC0-F1
#
_entry.id   AF-T0LDC0-F1
#
_cell.length_a   1.000
_cell.length_b   1.000
_cell.length_c   1.000
_cell.angle_alpha   90.00
_cell.angle_beta   90.00
_cell.angle_gamma   90.00
#
_symmetry.space_group_name_H-M   'P 1'
#
loop_
_entity.id
_entity.type
_entity.pdbx_description
1 polymer ?
#
loop_
_entity_poly.entity_id
_entity_poly.type
_entity_poly.pdbx_seq_one_letter_code
_entity_poly.pdbx_strand_id
1 'polypeptide(L)'
;MDSSDKIISKMNEIRSAYIETNNRICKCIEDISNTFYKTNKKLHPRICKNVRENLQLRIQSMREHAVNYIQFTFNKCITVLMKQKEENSIILKNTRRFPKRVINILENSYKEEPYPTELEKTKLASLCKLSVKQINNWFTNKRNRSKMMGCIEKYDY
;
A
#
# COMPACT_ATOMS: atom_id res chain seq x y z
N MET A 1 8.81 -22.23 -2.62
CA MET A 1 8.01 -21.28 -3.43
C MET A 1 7.69 -20.09 -2.56
N ASP A 2 8.22 -18.93 -2.93
CA ASP A 2 8.13 -17.70 -2.16
C ASP A 2 6.67 -17.21 -2.09
N SER A 3 6.30 -16.52 -1.01
CA SER A 3 4.95 -15.98 -0.83
C SER A 3 4.59 -14.99 -1.95
N SER A 4 5.59 -14.33 -2.53
CA SER A 4 5.45 -13.46 -3.70
C SER A 4 5.00 -14.22 -4.96
N ASP A 5 5.62 -15.37 -5.23
CA ASP A 5 5.31 -16.20 -6.41
C ASP A 5 3.86 -16.68 -6.41
N LYS A 6 3.33 -17.03 -5.23
CA LYS A 6 1.94 -17.44 -5.06
C LYS A 6 0.95 -16.30 -5.37
N ILE A 7 1.30 -15.06 -5.02
CA ILE A 7 0.45 -13.89 -5.30
C ILE A 7 0.44 -13.60 -6.81
N ILE A 8 1.62 -13.62 -7.44
CA ILE A 8 1.75 -13.41 -8.89
C ILE A 8 0.97 -14.48 -9.67
N SER A 9 1.06 -15.75 -9.27
CA SER A 9 0.30 -16.85 -9.89
C SER A 9 -1.20 -16.60 -9.82
N LYS A 10 -1.73 -16.26 -8.64
CA LYS A 10 -3.16 -15.95 -8.48
C LYS A 10 -3.60 -14.73 -9.30
N MET A 11 -2.76 -13.69 -9.39
CA MET A 11 -3.06 -12.54 -10.25
C MET A 11 -3.14 -12.93 -11.72
N ASN A 12 -2.26 -13.82 -12.18
CA ASN A 12 -2.29 -14.30 -13.55
C ASN A 12 -3.52 -15.17 -13.83
N GLU A 13 -3.94 -16.01 -12.89
CA GLU A 13 -5.20 -16.77 -13.00
C GLU A 13 -6.41 -15.84 -13.15
N ILE A 14 -6.49 -14.80 -12.32
CA ILE A 14 -7.58 -13.81 -12.40
C ILE A 14 -7.56 -13.09 -13.76
N ARG A 15 -6.38 -12.69 -14.24
CA ARG A 15 -6.23 -12.06 -15.56
C ARG A 15 -6.70 -12.98 -16.68
N SER A 16 -6.28 -14.25 -16.66
CA SER A 16 -6.68 -15.25 -17.65
C SER A 16 -8.20 -15.46 -17.64
N ALA A 17 -8.80 -15.62 -16.46
CA ALA A 17 -10.25 -15.79 -16.32
C ALA A 17 -11.03 -14.57 -16.84
N TYR A 18 -10.54 -13.36 -16.58
CA TYR A 18 -11.12 -12.12 -17.11
C TYR A 18 -11.05 -12.06 -18.64
N ILE A 19 -9.88 -12.32 -19.22
CA ILE A 19 -9.67 -12.30 -20.67
C ILE A 19 -10.58 -13.33 -21.35
N GLU A 20 -10.61 -14.56 -20.82
CA GLU A 20 -11.44 -15.62 -21.35
C GLU A 20 -12.92 -15.25 -21.31
N THR A 21 -13.40 -14.74 -20.18
CA THR A 21 -14.81 -14.34 -20.02
C THR A 21 -15.18 -13.21 -20.98
N ASN A 22 -14.33 -12.20 -21.12
CA ASN A 22 -14.56 -11.12 -22.09
C ASN A 22 -14.61 -11.62 -23.52
N ASN A 23 -13.68 -12.51 -23.91
CA ASN A 23 -13.67 -13.10 -25.25
C ASN A 23 -14.95 -13.90 -25.52
N ARG A 24 -15.45 -14.65 -24.53
CA ARG A 24 -16.74 -15.37 -24.62
C ARG A 24 -17.91 -14.41 -24.80
N ILE A 25 -17.93 -13.29 -24.08
CA ILE A 25 -18.98 -12.26 -24.21
C ILE A 25 -18.94 -11.63 -25.61
N CYS A 26 -17.76 -11.23 -26.09
CA CYS A 26 -17.60 -10.68 -27.44
C CYS A 26 -18.11 -11.65 -28.50
N LYS A 27 -17.73 -12.94 -28.39
CA LYS A 27 -18.21 -13.98 -29.30
C LYS A 27 -19.73 -14.14 -29.26
N CYS A 28 -20.34 -14.15 -28.07
CA CYS A 28 -21.80 -14.19 -27.94
C CYS A 28 -22.47 -13.00 -28.64
N ILE A 29 -21.95 -11.79 -28.47
CA ILE A 29 -22.49 -10.58 -29.11
C ILE A 29 -22.38 -10.68 -30.64
N GLU A 30 -21.25 -11.17 -31.15
CA GLU A 30 -21.05 -11.40 -32.59
C GLU A 30 -22.01 -12.47 -33.12
N ASP A 31 -22.18 -13.59 -32.43
CA ASP A 31 -23.08 -14.66 -32.82
C ASP A 31 -24.55 -14.20 -32.85
N ILE A 32 -24.98 -13.43 -31.85
CA ILE A 32 -26.31 -12.81 -31.81
C ILE A 32 -26.48 -11.83 -32.98
N SER A 33 -25.49 -10.97 -33.21
CA SER A 33 -25.52 -9.99 -34.31
C SER A 33 -25.61 -10.71 -35.66
N ASN A 34 -24.79 -11.73 -35.88
CA ASN A 34 -24.77 -12.52 -37.10
C ASN A 34 -26.10 -13.25 -37.32
N THR A 35 -26.68 -13.82 -36.26
CA THR A 35 -28.01 -14.45 -36.30
C THR A 35 -29.07 -13.42 -36.68
N PHE A 36 -29.05 -12.24 -36.06
CA PHE A 36 -29.98 -11.16 -36.38
C PHE A 36 -29.87 -10.73 -37.85
N TYR A 37 -28.64 -10.53 -38.38
CA TYR A 37 -28.42 -10.16 -39.78
C TYR A 37 -28.89 -11.24 -40.76
N LYS A 38 -28.65 -12.52 -40.47
CA LYS A 38 -29.10 -13.64 -41.31
C LYS A 38 -30.63 -13.72 -41.36
N THR A 39 -31.28 -13.60 -40.21
CA THR A 39 -32.75 -13.68 -40.09
C THR A 39 -33.45 -12.45 -40.66
N ASN A 40 -32.86 -11.26 -40.51
CA ASN A 40 -33.46 -9.98 -40.90
C ASN A 40 -32.83 -9.38 -42.17
N LYS A 41 -32.34 -10.23 -43.08
CA LYS A 41 -31.56 -9.86 -44.28
C LYS A 41 -32.19 -8.78 -45.19
N LYS A 42 -33.49 -8.50 -45.04
CA LYS A 42 -34.24 -7.47 -45.80
C LYS A 42 -34.51 -6.17 -45.02
N LEU A 43 -34.21 -6.10 -43.72
CA LEU A 43 -34.37 -4.88 -42.94
C LEU A 43 -33.17 -3.95 -43.18
N HIS A 44 -33.30 -3.06 -44.17
CA HIS A 44 -32.44 -1.89 -44.31
C HIS A 44 -33.22 -0.65 -43.87
N PRO A 45 -33.34 -0.39 -42.56
CA PRO A 45 -33.94 0.86 -42.10
C PRO A 45 -33.15 2.02 -42.71
N ARG A 46 -33.83 2.88 -43.47
CA ARG A 46 -33.23 4.07 -44.08
C ARG A 46 -33.07 5.13 -43.01
N ILE A 47 -31.98 5.03 -42.25
CA ILE A 47 -31.66 5.98 -41.18
C ILE A 47 -31.17 7.28 -41.82
N CYS A 48 -31.82 8.40 -41.49
CA CYS A 48 -31.39 9.72 -41.96
C CYS A 48 -30.05 10.11 -41.29
N LYS A 49 -29.30 11.01 -41.94
CA LYS A 49 -27.97 11.45 -41.49
C LYS A 49 -27.98 11.92 -40.02
N ASN A 50 -28.96 12.73 -39.65
CA ASN A 50 -29.09 13.28 -38.30
C ASN A 50 -29.27 12.21 -37.22
N VAL A 51 -30.07 11.18 -37.49
CA VAL A 51 -30.27 10.06 -36.55
C VAL A 51 -29.00 9.22 -36.43
N ARG A 52 -28.29 8.99 -37.53
CA ARG A 52 -27.00 8.29 -37.51
C ARG A 52 -25.96 9.05 -36.67
N GLU A 53 -25.85 10.35 -36.88
CA GLU A 53 -24.93 11.21 -36.12
C GLU A 53 -25.28 11.22 -34.63
N ASN A 54 -26.57 11.29 -34.28
CA ASN A 54 -27.01 11.23 -32.89
C ASN A 54 -26.65 9.89 -32.23
N LEU A 55 -26.87 8.77 -32.91
CA LEU A 55 -26.49 7.44 -32.41
C LEU A 55 -24.97 7.32 -32.22
N GLN A 56 -24.18 7.81 -33.17
CA GLN A 56 -22.71 7.82 -33.07
C GLN A 56 -22.23 8.65 -31.88
N LEU A 57 -22.77 9.87 -31.71
CA LEU A 57 -22.47 10.73 -30.56
C LEU A 57 -22.84 10.05 -29.25
N ARG A 58 -23.98 9.36 -29.19
CA ARG A 58 -24.42 8.68 -27.98
C ARG A 58 -23.52 7.50 -27.63
N ILE A 59 -23.13 6.69 -28.62
CA ILE A 59 -22.16 5.60 -28.44
C ILE A 59 -20.81 6.16 -27.95
N GLN A 60 -20.34 7.24 -28.55
CA GLN A 60 -19.08 7.87 -28.15
C GLN A 60 -19.15 8.37 -26.69
N SER A 61 -20.22 9.06 -26.32
CA SER A 61 -20.45 9.52 -24.95
C SER A 61 -20.50 8.37 -23.95
N MET A 62 -21.15 7.26 -24.28
CA MET A 62 -21.16 6.07 -23.41
C MET A 62 -19.76 5.49 -23.21
N ARG A 63 -18.93 5.45 -24.25
CA ARG A 63 -17.54 4.96 -24.18
C ARG A 63 -16.69 5.88 -23.30
N GLU A 64 -16.77 7.19 -23.51
CA GLU A 64 -16.05 8.18 -22.71
C GLU A 64 -16.45 8.11 -21.24
N HIS A 65 -17.75 8.01 -20.95
CA HIS A 65 -18.24 7.87 -19.59
C HIS A 65 -17.68 6.62 -18.89
N ALA A 66 -17.66 5.48 -19.58
CA ALA A 66 -17.09 4.24 -19.04
C ALA A 66 -15.60 4.39 -18.71
N VAL A 67 -14.81 4.97 -19.62
CA VAL A 67 -13.38 5.20 -19.42
C VAL A 67 -13.12 6.17 -18.26
N ASN A 68 -13.86 7.29 -18.22
CA ASN A 68 -13.77 8.27 -17.14
C ASN A 68 -14.12 7.67 -15.78
N TYR A 69 -15.14 6.80 -15.73
CA TYR A 69 -15.53 6.10 -14.50
C TYR A 69 -14.45 5.12 -14.02
N ILE A 70 -13.82 4.39 -14.95
CA ILE A 70 -12.67 3.52 -14.63
C ILE A 70 -11.52 4.35 -14.06
N GLN A 71 -11.17 5.47 -14.71
CA GLN A 71 -10.13 6.38 -14.24
C GLN A 71 -10.43 6.92 -12.83
N PHE A 72 -11.66 7.38 -12.60
CA PHE A 72 -12.11 7.86 -11.31
C PHE A 72 -11.96 6.78 -10.22
N THR A 73 -12.36 5.55 -10.52
CA THR A 73 -12.27 4.42 -9.59
C THR A 73 -10.82 4.12 -9.23
N PHE A 74 -9.92 4.08 -10.21
CA PHE A 74 -8.49 3.89 -9.94
C PHE A 74 -7.89 5.01 -9.09
N ASN A 75 -8.19 6.27 -9.42
CA ASN A 75 -7.72 7.41 -8.65
C ASN A 75 -8.19 7.32 -7.19
N LYS A 76 -9.47 6.98 -6.97
CA LYS A 76 -10.02 6.76 -5.62
C LYS A 76 -9.25 5.69 -4.85
N CYS A 77 -8.96 4.55 -5.47
CA CYS A 77 -8.18 3.47 -4.85
C CYS A 77 -6.75 3.92 -4.52
N ILE A 78 -6.08 4.60 -5.45
CA ILE A 78 -4.72 5.12 -5.25
C ILE A 78 -4.67 6.08 -4.07
N THR A 79 -5.62 7.01 -3.96
CA THR A 79 -5.70 7.95 -2.84
C THR A 79 -5.80 7.23 -1.49
N VAL A 80 -6.61 6.17 -1.40
CA VAL A 80 -6.74 5.36 -0.17
C VAL A 80 -5.42 4.67 0.17
N LEU A 81 -4.76 4.05 -0.81
CA LEU A 81 -3.48 3.37 -0.61
C LEU A 81 -2.37 4.33 -0.16
N MET A 82 -2.34 5.54 -0.73
CA MET A 82 -1.38 6.57 -0.34
C MET A 82 -1.60 7.01 1.12
N LYS A 83 -2.86 7.22 1.53
CA LYS A 83 -3.20 7.57 2.92
C LYS A 83 -2.76 6.49 3.91
N GLN A 84 -3.02 5.22 3.59
CA GLN A 84 -2.58 4.10 4.44
C GLN A 84 -1.05 4.02 4.56
N LYS A 85 -0.32 4.29 3.47
CA LYS A 85 1.15 4.31 3.49
C LYS A 85 1.68 5.41 4.41
N GLU A 86 1.06 6.59 4.39
CA GLU A 86 1.42 7.70 5.26
C GLU A 86 1.13 7.39 6.74
N GLU A 87 -0.06 6.89 7.06
CA GLU A 87 -0.44 6.47 8.42
C GLU A 87 0.49 5.38 8.97
N ASN A 88 0.79 4.35 8.16
CA ASN A 88 1.74 3.30 8.53
C ASN A 88 3.15 3.85 8.79
N SER A 89 3.60 4.83 7.98
CA SER A 89 4.89 5.48 8.19
C SER A 89 4.95 6.26 9.51
N ILE A 90 3.85 6.91 9.90
CA ILE A 90 3.72 7.64 11.17
C ILE A 90 3.74 6.66 12.35
N ILE A 91 3.00 5.56 12.26
CA ILE A 91 2.99 4.50 13.28
C ILE A 91 4.40 3.88 13.43
N LEU A 92 5.10 3.59 12.33
CA LEU A 92 6.48 3.11 12.33
C LEU A 92 7.46 4.12 12.95
N LYS A 93 7.25 5.43 12.76
CA LYS A 93 8.06 6.48 13.41
C LYS A 93 7.77 6.57 14.92
N ASN A 94 6.50 6.44 15.32
CA ASN A 94 6.09 6.51 16.72
C ASN A 94 6.51 5.27 17.54
N THR A 95 6.48 4.07 16.95
CA THR A 95 6.93 2.83 17.61
C THR A 95 8.44 2.78 17.85
N ARG A 96 9.24 3.55 17.09
CA ARG A 96 10.70 3.62 17.26
C ARG A 96 11.15 4.47 18.45
N ARG A 97 10.30 5.33 19.00
CA ARG A 97 10.68 6.29 20.05
C ARG A 97 10.04 5.91 21.37
N PHE A 98 10.86 5.68 22.40
CA PHE A 98 10.33 5.47 23.75
C PHE A 98 9.60 6.73 24.24
N PRO A 99 8.53 6.58 25.04
CA PRO A 99 7.87 7.72 25.69
C PRO A 99 8.86 8.56 26.50
N LYS A 100 8.66 9.88 26.58
CA LYS A 100 9.55 10.80 27.31
C LYS A 100 9.82 10.36 28.76
N ARG A 101 8.81 9.86 29.45
CA ARG A 101 8.93 9.31 30.82
C ARG A 101 9.93 8.14 30.88
N VAL A 102 9.82 7.21 29.93
CA VAL A 102 10.71 6.04 29.85
C VAL A 102 12.13 6.49 29.53
N ILE A 103 12.31 7.44 28.61
CA ILE A 103 13.62 8.03 28.31
C ILE A 103 14.23 8.63 29.58
N ASN A 104 13.47 9.43 30.34
CA ASN A 104 13.97 10.09 31.55
C ASN A 104 14.44 9.10 32.62
N ILE A 105 13.68 8.01 32.85
CA ILE A 105 14.06 6.95 33.79
C ILE A 105 15.38 6.30 33.37
N LEU A 106 15.52 5.97 32.07
CA LEU A 106 16.72 5.33 31.55
C LEU A 106 17.93 6.26 31.57
N GLU A 107 17.76 7.54 31.25
CA GLU A 107 18.81 8.56 31.33
C GLU A 107 19.30 8.76 32.76
N ASN A 108 18.40 8.83 33.75
CA ASN A 108 18.79 8.94 35.14
C ASN A 108 19.54 7.69 35.61
N SER A 109 19.04 6.49 35.29
CA SER A 109 19.75 5.24 35.62
C SER A 109 21.13 5.16 34.97
N TYR A 110 21.29 5.68 33.74
CA TYR A 110 22.58 5.68 33.04
C TYR A 110 23.61 6.62 33.68
N LYS A 111 23.17 7.72 34.28
CA LYS A 111 24.05 8.65 35.02
C LYS A 111 24.60 8.01 36.29
N GLU A 112 23.79 7.20 36.96
CA GLU A 112 24.21 6.46 38.15
C GLU A 112 25.13 5.28 37.78
N GLU A 113 24.72 4.44 36.83
CA GLU A 113 25.49 3.25 36.42
C GLU A 113 25.33 2.96 34.89
N PRO A 114 26.35 3.25 34.06
CA PRO A 114 26.34 3.00 32.61
C PRO A 114 26.34 1.51 32.20
N TYR A 115 26.71 0.61 33.11
CA TYR A 115 26.78 -0.84 32.92
C TYR A 115 25.92 -1.57 33.97
N PRO A 116 24.58 -1.44 33.89
CA PRO A 116 23.71 -2.08 34.87
C PRO A 116 23.86 -3.60 34.83
N THR A 117 23.76 -4.22 36.00
CA THR A 117 23.68 -5.66 36.20
C THR A 117 22.38 -6.24 35.61
N GLU A 118 22.32 -7.56 35.43
CA GLU A 118 21.11 -8.23 34.92
C GLU A 118 19.88 -8.01 35.83
N LEU A 119 20.10 -7.90 37.15
CA LEU A 119 19.04 -7.59 38.10
C LEU A 119 18.49 -6.17 37.88
N GLU A 120 19.36 -5.19 37.67
CA GLU A 120 18.97 -3.80 37.41
C GLU A 120 18.27 -3.65 36.07
N LYS A 121 18.76 -4.32 35.02
CA LYS A 121 18.08 -4.37 33.72
C LYS A 121 16.68 -4.95 33.85
N THR A 122 16.49 -5.97 34.69
CA THR A 122 15.18 -6.59 34.93
C THR A 122 14.23 -5.64 35.69
N LYS A 123 14.75 -4.90 36.69
CA LYS A 123 13.98 -3.86 37.39
C LYS A 123 13.55 -2.73 36.45
N LEU A 124 14.47 -2.24 35.61
CA LEU A 124 14.19 -1.20 34.61
C LEU A 124 13.19 -1.67 33.56
N ALA A 125 13.29 -2.93 33.11
CA ALA A 125 12.34 -3.54 32.19
C ALA A 125 10.92 -3.53 32.77
N SER A 126 10.77 -3.94 34.04
CA SER A 126 9.49 -3.91 34.75
C SER A 126 8.94 -2.47 34.90
N LEU A 127 9.79 -1.54 35.37
CA LEU A 127 9.40 -0.15 35.59
C LEU A 127 8.99 0.60 34.31
N CYS A 128 9.70 0.34 33.22
CA CYS A 128 9.46 0.99 31.92
C CYS A 128 8.45 0.22 31.04
N LYS A 129 7.97 -0.94 31.48
CA LYS A 129 7.16 -1.89 30.68
C LYS A 129 7.81 -2.21 29.33
N LEU A 130 9.13 -2.43 29.35
CA LEU A 130 9.93 -2.81 28.19
C LEU A 130 10.48 -4.22 28.37
N SER A 131 10.85 -4.88 27.28
CA SER A 131 11.63 -6.12 27.36
C SER A 131 13.07 -5.83 27.83
N VAL A 132 13.68 -6.78 28.53
CA VAL A 132 15.10 -6.71 28.93
C VAL A 132 16.00 -6.49 27.71
N LYS A 133 15.65 -7.07 26.55
CA LYS A 133 16.35 -6.84 25.27
C LYS A 133 16.30 -5.37 24.83
N GLN A 134 15.16 -4.70 24.94
CA GLN A 134 15.02 -3.28 24.62
C GLN A 134 15.86 -2.41 25.56
N ILE A 135 15.88 -2.74 26.85
CA ILE A 135 16.74 -2.07 27.83
C ILE A 135 18.22 -2.25 27.46
N ASN A 136 18.66 -3.49 27.21
CA ASN A 136 20.04 -3.79 26.82
C ASN A 136 20.48 -3.04 25.56
N ASN A 137 19.62 -3.01 24.54
CA ASN A 137 19.87 -2.27 23.30
C ASN A 137 19.95 -0.76 23.54
N TRP A 138 19.10 -0.21 24.41
CA TRP A 138 19.14 1.21 24.75
C TRP A 138 20.48 1.60 25.41
N PHE A 139 20.93 0.83 26.41
CA PHE A 139 22.22 1.09 27.09
C PHE A 139 23.41 0.95 26.12
N THR A 140 23.37 -0.06 25.24
CA THR A 140 24.41 -0.25 24.21
C THR A 140 24.47 0.93 23.25
N ASN A 141 23.31 1.36 22.73
CA ASN A 141 23.23 2.51 21.83
C ASN A 141 23.64 3.81 22.52
N LYS A 142 23.25 4.00 23.79
CA LYS A 142 23.62 5.18 24.58
C LYS A 142 25.14 5.26 24.76
N ARG A 143 25.80 4.17 25.16
CA ARG A 143 27.28 4.11 25.27
C ARG A 143 27.97 4.43 23.95
N ASN A 144 27.49 3.86 22.84
CA ASN A 144 28.08 4.13 21.52
C ASN A 144 27.94 5.62 21.12
N ARG A 145 26.79 6.24 21.39
CA ARG A 145 26.58 7.67 21.15
C ARG A 145 27.46 8.55 22.04
N SER A 146 27.58 8.22 23.32
CA SER A 146 28.47 8.96 24.25
C SER A 146 29.93 8.86 23.82
N LYS A 147 30.39 7.68 23.35
CA LYS A 147 31.74 7.50 22.80
C LYS A 147 31.97 8.34 21.54
N MET A 148 31.01 8.39 20.62
CA MET A 148 31.13 9.22 19.42
C MET A 148 31.17 10.72 19.75
N MET A 149 30.36 11.19 20.69
CA MET A 149 30.37 12.60 21.09
C MET A 149 31.69 12.99 21.78
N GLY A 150 32.23 12.14 22.65
CA GLY A 150 33.54 12.38 23.26
C GLY A 150 34.74 12.28 22.30
N CYS A 151 34.56 11.70 21.12
CA CYS A 151 35.59 11.72 20.05
C CYS A 151 35.52 13.00 19.20
N ILE A 152 34.37 13.64 19.07
CA ILE A 152 34.20 14.86 18.25
C ILE A 152 34.83 16.07 18.96
N GLU A 153 34.71 16.17 20.29
CA GLU A 153 35.34 17.24 21.09
C GLU A 153 36.88 17.20 21.09
N LYS A 154 37.51 16.11 20.63
CA LYS A 154 38.98 15.99 20.56
C LYS A 154 39.61 16.54 19.27
N TYR A 155 38.80 16.97 18.30
CA TYR A 155 39.28 17.46 17.01
C TYR A 155 38.91 18.91 16.71
N ASP A 156 38.40 19.65 17.70
CA ASP A 156 38.30 21.10 17.63
C ASP A 156 39.64 21.72 18.08
N TYR A 157 40.61 21.75 17.16
CA TYR A 157 41.79 22.62 17.17
C TYR A 157 41.85 23.41 15.86
#